data_AF-A0A448WA48-F1
#
_entry.id   AF-A0A448WA48-F1
#
_cell.length_a   1.000
_cell.length_b   1.000
_cell.length_c   1.000
_cell.angle_alpha   90.00
_cell.angle_beta   90.00
_cell.angle_gamma   90.00
#
_symmetry.space_group_name_H-M   'P 1'
#
loop_
_entity.id
_entity.type
_entity.pdbx_description
1 polymer ?
#
loop_
_entity_poly.entity_id
_entity_poly.type
_entity_poly.pdbx_seq_one_letter_code
_entity_poly.pdbx_strand_id
1 'polypeptide(L)'
;MPTTCQKGEKFILPDGTEVEKPEEIRMPRNTGIAGYAATTGELINIKDAYTHPLFYRGVDEETGFRTRNILCFPIKNEQGGIVGVAQLCNKIRAHHFSRADEEMARTFSVYCCISIVHSLMYKKVQDAQHRTKLANELMMYHMKNSYYLTVELIQSAGKYKLG
;
A
#
# COMPACT_ATOMS: atom_id res chain seq x y z
N MET A 1 7.84 10.84 -4.08
CA MET A 1 7.62 10.53 -5.51
C MET A 1 6.13 10.34 -5.73
N PRO A 2 5.53 10.88 -6.79
CA PRO A 2 4.15 10.54 -7.15
C PRO A 2 4.09 9.05 -7.49
N THR A 3 3.22 8.31 -6.82
CA THR A 3 2.95 6.88 -7.01
C THR A 3 2.08 6.65 -8.24
N THR A 4 2.54 7.09 -9.41
CA THR A 4 1.80 6.83 -10.65
C THR A 4 1.92 5.35 -11.00
N CYS A 5 0.92 4.57 -10.62
CA CYS A 5 0.76 3.18 -11.00
C CYS A 5 0.42 3.14 -12.50
N GLN A 6 1.15 2.32 -13.27
CA GLN A 6 1.04 2.30 -14.72
C GLN A 6 -0.34 1.79 -15.16
N LYS A 7 -0.92 2.47 -16.16
CA LYS A 7 -2.21 2.16 -16.78
C LYS A 7 -2.19 0.77 -17.43
N GLY A 8 -3.24 -0.04 -17.22
CA GLY A 8 -3.58 -1.15 -18.11
C GLY A 8 -3.11 -2.57 -17.75
N GLU A 9 -2.71 -2.84 -16.50
CA GLU A 9 -2.45 -4.23 -16.08
C GLU A 9 -3.76 -5.03 -16.03
N LYS A 10 -3.93 -5.95 -16.98
CA LYS A 10 -5.06 -6.87 -17.07
C LYS A 10 -4.82 -8.07 -16.15
N PHE A 11 -5.78 -8.39 -15.29
CA PHE A 11 -5.74 -9.60 -14.47
C PHE A 11 -6.78 -10.59 -14.97
N ILE A 12 -6.35 -11.84 -15.15
CA ILE A 12 -7.24 -12.94 -15.54
C ILE A 12 -7.75 -13.60 -14.26
N LEU A 13 -9.06 -13.55 -14.04
CA LEU A 13 -9.72 -14.27 -12.95
C LEU A 13 -9.65 -15.80 -13.19
N PRO A 14 -9.82 -16.64 -12.15
CA PRO A 14 -9.79 -18.11 -12.31
C PRO A 14 -10.83 -18.68 -13.29
N ASP A 15 -11.84 -17.90 -13.65
CA ASP A 15 -12.88 -18.22 -14.64
C ASP A 15 -12.53 -17.74 -16.08
N GLY A 16 -11.35 -17.17 -16.29
CA GLY A 16 -10.89 -16.68 -17.60
C GLY A 16 -11.32 -15.26 -17.94
N THR A 17 -12.02 -14.56 -17.03
CA THR A 17 -12.49 -13.19 -17.29
C THR A 17 -11.35 -12.19 -17.15
N GLU A 18 -11.08 -11.41 -18.20
CA GLU A 18 -10.15 -10.28 -18.16
C GLU A 18 -10.81 -9.10 -17.43
N VAL A 19 -10.23 -8.68 -16.30
CA VAL A 19 -10.69 -7.49 -15.59
C VAL A 19 -9.63 -6.41 -15.75
N GLU A 20 -10.00 -5.28 -16.37
CA GLU A 20 -9.18 -4.08 -16.37
C GLU A 20 -9.11 -3.52 -14.95
N LYS A 21 -7.91 -3.12 -14.53
CA LYS A 21 -7.69 -2.49 -13.24
C LYS A 21 -8.63 -1.28 -13.12
N PRO A 22 -9.54 -1.25 -12.13
CA PRO A 22 -10.44 -0.12 -11.98
C PRO A 22 -9.63 1.15 -11.79
N GLU A 23 -10.09 2.24 -12.40
CA GLU A 23 -9.49 3.56 -12.26
C GLU A 23 -9.44 3.95 -10.78
N GLU A 24 -8.37 4.62 -10.34
CA GLU A 24 -8.23 4.97 -8.92
C GLU A 24 -9.28 6.01 -8.53
N ILE A 25 -10.31 5.57 -7.82
CA ILE A 25 -11.38 6.45 -7.34
C ILE A 25 -10.90 7.17 -6.07
N ARG A 26 -10.88 8.51 -6.12
CA ARG A 26 -10.49 9.36 -5.00
C ARG A 26 -11.71 10.01 -4.36
N MET A 27 -11.92 9.72 -3.08
CA MET A 27 -13.00 10.29 -2.29
C MET A 27 -12.46 11.03 -1.06
N PRO A 28 -13.15 12.06 -0.56
CA PRO A 28 -12.80 12.69 0.71
C PRO A 28 -12.90 11.70 1.87
N ARG A 29 -11.96 11.76 2.82
CA ARG A 29 -11.88 10.85 3.98
C ARG A 29 -13.15 10.82 4.84
N ASN A 30 -13.91 11.92 4.90
CA ASN A 30 -15.09 12.02 5.75
C ASN A 30 -16.41 11.71 5.02
N THR A 31 -16.33 11.22 3.78
CA THR A 31 -17.50 10.97 2.94
C THR A 31 -17.71 9.48 2.76
N GLY A 32 -18.98 9.08 2.73
CA GLY A 32 -19.35 7.70 2.45
C GLY A 32 -19.19 6.77 3.65
N ILE A 33 -19.51 5.50 3.42
CA ILE A 33 -19.42 4.43 4.42
C ILE A 33 -17.97 4.15 4.80
N ALA A 34 -17.08 4.14 3.80
CA ALA A 34 -15.64 3.98 4.03
C ALA A 34 -15.08 5.11 4.90
N GLY A 35 -15.53 6.35 4.68
CA GLY A 35 -15.12 7.49 5.49
C GLY A 35 -15.61 7.42 6.94
N TYR A 36 -16.83 6.94 7.14
CA TYR A 36 -17.36 6.68 8.48
C TYR A 36 -16.53 5.62 9.22
N ALA A 37 -16.21 4.50 8.59
CA ALA A 37 -15.35 3.47 9.19
C ALA A 37 -13.92 3.99 9.44
N ALA A 38 -13.40 4.87 8.57
CA ALA A 38 -12.08 5.49 8.71
C ALA A 38 -12.00 6.51 9.86
N THR A 39 -13.13 7.12 10.24
CA THR A 39 -13.18 8.16 11.29
C THR A 39 -13.58 7.58 12.63
N THR A 40 -14.56 6.68 12.66
CA THR A 40 -15.06 6.06 13.90
C THR A 40 -14.23 4.85 14.32
N GLY A 41 -13.61 4.15 13.36
CA GLY A 41 -13.02 2.85 13.62
C GLY A 41 -14.06 1.76 13.92
N GLU A 42 -15.32 1.95 13.53
CA GLU A 42 -16.36 0.94 13.72
C GLU A 42 -16.60 0.11 12.46
N LEU A 43 -16.91 -1.18 12.65
CA LEU A 43 -17.41 -2.04 11.59
C LEU A 43 -18.88 -1.72 11.37
N ILE A 44 -19.28 -1.59 10.11
CA ILE A 44 -20.65 -1.28 9.73
C ILE A 44 -21.16 -2.30 8.69
N ASN A 45 -22.29 -2.93 9.01
CA ASN A 45 -22.96 -3.89 8.15
C ASN A 45 -24.29 -3.28 7.66
N ILE A 46 -24.34 -2.97 6.37
CA ILE A 46 -25.46 -2.32 5.70
C ILE A 46 -26.14 -3.34 4.80
N LYS A 47 -27.39 -3.64 5.12
CA LYS A 47 -28.22 -4.59 4.37
C LYS A 47 -28.71 -4.04 3.04
N ASP A 48 -28.97 -2.73 3.00
CA ASP A 48 -29.38 -2.00 1.81
C ASP A 48 -28.62 -0.67 1.73
N ALA A 49 -27.76 -0.53 0.73
CA ALA A 49 -26.91 0.64 0.57
C ALA A 49 -27.72 1.89 0.19
N TYR A 50 -28.72 1.76 -0.69
CA TYR A 50 -29.41 2.92 -1.27
C TYR A 50 -30.32 3.65 -0.28
N THR A 51 -30.70 2.99 0.81
CA THR A 51 -31.49 3.56 1.91
C THR A 51 -30.63 4.12 3.04
N HIS A 52 -29.32 3.84 3.05
CA HIS A 52 -28.44 4.26 4.12
C HIS A 52 -27.99 5.73 3.95
N PRO A 53 -28.09 6.61 4.97
CA PRO A 53 -27.79 8.03 4.85
C PRO A 53 -26.31 8.32 4.54
N LEU A 54 -25.42 7.41 4.93
CA LEU A 54 -23.97 7.51 4.67
C LEU A 54 -23.55 6.96 3.31
N PHE A 55 -24.46 6.41 2.51
CA PHE A 55 -24.10 5.85 1.20
C PHE A 55 -23.92 6.96 0.17
N TYR A 56 -22.75 6.99 -0.47
CA TYR A 56 -22.43 7.94 -1.53
C TYR A 56 -22.62 7.27 -2.89
N ARG A 57 -23.62 7.74 -3.65
CA ARG A 57 -24.01 7.15 -4.94
C ARG A 57 -23.10 7.50 -6.11
N GLY A 58 -22.29 8.56 -5.99
CA GLY A 58 -21.44 9.01 -7.10
C GLY A 58 -20.44 7.95 -7.56
N VAL A 59 -20.00 7.04 -6.69
CA VAL A 59 -19.13 5.91 -7.07
C VAL A 59 -19.88 4.91 -7.96
N ASP A 60 -21.11 4.56 -7.61
CA ASP A 60 -21.94 3.65 -8.39
C ASP A 60 -22.31 4.27 -9.75
N GLU A 61 -22.56 5.58 -9.78
CA GLU A 61 -22.86 6.35 -11.00
C GLU A 61 -21.67 6.41 -11.96
N GLU A 62 -20.44 6.59 -11.44
CA GLU A 62 -19.21 6.66 -12.23
C GLU A 62 -18.75 5.28 -12.72
N THR A 63 -18.94 4.24 -11.90
CA THR A 63 -18.46 2.88 -12.21
C THR A 63 -19.48 2.00 -12.92
N GLY A 64 -20.77 2.39 -12.91
CA GLY A 64 -21.88 1.53 -13.34
C GLY A 64 -22.13 0.33 -12.42
N PHE A 65 -21.41 0.23 -11.29
CA PHE A 65 -21.60 -0.81 -10.29
C PHE A 65 -22.84 -0.48 -9.45
N ARG A 66 -23.71 -1.46 -9.20
CA ARG A 66 -24.86 -1.27 -8.30
C ARG A 66 -24.60 -1.95 -6.97
N THR A 67 -24.47 -1.15 -5.92
CA THR A 67 -24.21 -1.63 -4.57
C THR A 67 -25.51 -1.96 -3.84
N ARG A 68 -25.72 -3.24 -3.53
CA ARG A 68 -26.90 -3.75 -2.80
C ARG A 68 -26.66 -3.79 -1.30
N ASN A 69 -25.61 -4.47 -0.86
CA ASN A 69 -25.26 -4.61 0.55
C ASN A 69 -23.75 -4.37 0.73
N ILE A 70 -23.38 -3.88 1.91
CA ILE A 70 -22.02 -3.44 2.22
C ILE A 70 -21.63 -3.95 3.60
N LEU A 71 -20.45 -4.55 3.72
CA LEU A 71 -19.77 -4.78 4.98
C LEU A 71 -18.45 -4.01 4.97
N CYS A 72 -18.37 -2.94 5.74
CA CYS A 72 -17.20 -2.08 5.80
C CYS A 72 -16.56 -2.17 7.18
N PHE A 73 -15.25 -2.34 7.21
CA PHE A 73 -14.49 -2.51 8.44
C PHE A 73 -13.13 -1.84 8.37
N PRO A 74 -12.67 -1.22 9.48
CA PRO A 74 -11.36 -0.61 9.54
C PRO A 74 -10.28 -1.68 9.74
N ILE A 75 -9.10 -1.39 9.18
CA ILE A 75 -7.85 -2.08 9.43
C ILE A 75 -7.09 -1.28 10.48
N LYS A 76 -7.01 -1.83 11.70
CA LYS A 76 -6.38 -1.16 12.85
C LYS A 76 -5.05 -1.82 13.19
N ASN A 77 -4.09 -1.01 13.63
CA ASN A 77 -2.86 -1.49 14.24
C ASN A 77 -3.10 -1.88 15.72
N GLU A 78 -2.08 -2.46 16.35
CA GLU A 78 -2.12 -2.87 17.76
C GLU A 78 -2.37 -1.71 18.74
N GLN A 79 -2.04 -0.48 18.34
CA GLN A 79 -2.26 0.74 19.12
C GLN A 79 -3.66 1.36 18.89
N GLY A 80 -4.52 0.72 18.11
CA GLY A 80 -5.85 1.23 17.75
C GLY A 80 -5.85 2.29 16.64
N GLY A 81 -4.69 2.64 16.08
CA GLY A 81 -4.56 3.53 14.93
C GLY A 81 -5.06 2.88 13.64
N ILE A 82 -5.84 3.62 12.85
CA ILE A 82 -6.42 3.13 11.60
C ILE A 82 -5.36 3.19 10.49
N VAL A 83 -4.97 2.01 9.98
CA VAL A 83 -4.04 1.84 8.86
C VAL A 83 -4.76 1.98 7.52
N GLY A 84 -6.03 1.56 7.47
CA GLY A 84 -6.86 1.65 6.27
C GLY A 84 -8.29 1.18 6.55
N VAL A 85 -9.09 1.09 5.49
CA VAL A 85 -10.46 0.58 5.53
C VAL A 85 -10.64 -0.41 4.39
N ALA A 86 -11.34 -1.51 4.66
CA ALA A 86 -11.76 -2.46 3.66
C ALA A 86 -13.29 -2.49 3.59
N GLN A 87 -13.81 -2.74 2.39
CA GLN A 87 -15.23 -2.79 2.12
C GLN A 87 -15.54 -3.99 1.23
N LEU A 88 -16.47 -4.81 1.67
CA LEU A 88 -17.05 -5.90 0.88
C LEU A 88 -18.41 -5.45 0.39
N CYS A 89 -18.62 -5.54 -0.92
CA CYS A 89 -19.88 -5.19 -1.56
C CYS A 89 -20.53 -6.45 -2.14
N ASN A 90 -21.86 -6.48 -2.14
CA ASN A 90 -22.66 -7.47 -2.86
C ASN A 90 -22.33 -8.93 -2.52
N LYS A 91 -22.67 -9.34 -1.28
CA LYS A 91 -22.57 -10.75 -0.87
C LYS A 91 -23.23 -11.68 -1.90
N ILE A 92 -22.46 -12.66 -2.36
CA ILE A 92 -22.89 -13.69 -3.32
C ILE A 92 -23.71 -14.75 -2.56
N ARG A 93 -24.77 -15.28 -3.18
CA ARG A 93 -25.64 -16.36 -2.64
C ARG A 93 -26.40 -16.01 -1.33
N ALA A 94 -26.43 -14.75 -0.91
CA ALA A 94 -27.25 -14.29 0.20
C ALA A 94 -27.76 -12.86 -0.02
N HIS A 95 -28.74 -12.43 0.78
CA HIS A 95 -29.31 -11.09 0.71
C HIS A 95 -28.48 -10.02 1.43
N HIS A 96 -27.81 -10.38 2.53
CA HIS A 96 -26.97 -9.48 3.33
C HIS A 96 -25.88 -10.24 4.07
N PHE A 97 -24.88 -9.52 4.58
CA PHE A 97 -23.85 -10.09 5.44
C PHE A 97 -24.44 -10.53 6.79
N SER A 98 -23.96 -11.67 7.30
CA SER A 98 -24.35 -12.25 8.58
C SER A 98 -23.32 -11.91 9.65
N ARG A 99 -23.67 -12.18 10.91
CA ARG A 99 -22.73 -12.01 12.05
C ARG A 99 -21.45 -12.84 11.88
N ALA A 100 -21.54 -14.03 11.28
CA ALA A 100 -20.37 -14.86 10.98
C ALA A 100 -19.43 -14.17 9.97
N ASP A 101 -19.97 -13.45 8.99
CA ASP A 101 -19.15 -12.67 8.06
C ASP A 101 -18.47 -11.49 8.77
N GLU A 102 -19.14 -10.86 9.73
CA GLU A 102 -18.55 -9.78 10.54
C GLU A 102 -17.38 -10.28 11.39
N GLU A 103 -17.51 -11.45 12.02
CA GLU A 103 -16.43 -12.09 12.80
C GLU A 103 -15.25 -12.49 11.89
N MET A 104 -15.54 -13.01 10.70
CA MET A 104 -14.52 -13.29 9.70
C MET A 104 -13.82 -12.00 9.22
N ALA A 105 -14.58 -10.94 8.97
CA ALA A 105 -14.04 -9.64 8.56
C ALA A 105 -13.14 -9.01 9.63
N ARG A 106 -13.50 -9.12 10.91
CA ARG A 106 -12.63 -8.69 12.03
C ARG A 106 -11.32 -9.45 12.05
N THR A 107 -11.38 -10.77 11.89
CA THR A 107 -10.17 -11.62 11.83
C THR A 107 -9.32 -11.27 10.61
N PHE A 108 -9.95 -11.11 9.45
CA PHE A 108 -9.28 -10.72 8.21
C PHE A 108 -8.59 -9.36 8.31
N SER A 109 -9.23 -8.39 8.97
CA SER A 109 -8.67 -7.07 9.24
C SER A 109 -7.33 -7.13 9.98
N VAL A 110 -7.20 -8.00 10.99
CA VAL A 110 -5.95 -8.20 11.73
C VAL A 110 -4.84 -8.71 10.81
N TYR A 111 -5.12 -9.74 10.01
CA TYR A 111 -4.15 -10.28 9.05
C TYR A 111 -3.74 -9.27 7.97
N CYS A 112 -4.69 -8.47 7.47
CA CYS A 112 -4.40 -7.38 6.55
C CYS A 112 -3.47 -6.35 7.19
N CYS A 113 -3.71 -5.97 8.44
CA CYS A 113 -2.85 -5.04 9.16
C CYS A 113 -1.41 -5.56 9.23
N ILE A 114 -1.22 -6.80 9.68
CA ILE A 114 0.11 -7.43 9.78
C ILE A 114 0.80 -7.42 8.41
N SER A 115 0.08 -7.81 7.35
CA SER A 115 0.61 -7.90 5.99
C SER A 115 1.04 -6.53 5.44
N ILE A 116 0.18 -5.52 5.61
CA ILE A 116 0.46 -4.13 5.18
C ILE A 116 1.65 -3.58 5.94
N VAL A 117 1.66 -3.71 7.27
CA VAL A 117 2.75 -3.23 8.12
C VAL A 117 4.06 -3.92 7.73
N HIS A 118 4.06 -5.23 7.54
CA HIS A 118 5.25 -5.98 7.13
C HIS A 118 5.77 -5.51 5.76
N SER A 119 4.91 -5.40 4.75
CA SER A 119 5.29 -4.93 3.43
C SER A 119 5.90 -3.52 3.46
N LEU A 120 5.29 -2.61 4.23
CA LEU A 120 5.78 -1.24 4.38
C LEU A 120 7.11 -1.18 5.13
N MET A 121 7.28 -1.97 6.21
CA MET A 121 8.54 -2.03 6.95
C MET A 121 9.66 -2.61 6.11
N TYR A 122 9.39 -3.70 5.39
CA TYR A 122 10.35 -4.32 4.49
C TYR A 122 10.86 -3.34 3.43
N LYS A 123 9.95 -2.60 2.78
CA LYS A 123 10.31 -1.56 1.81
C LYS A 123 11.18 -0.45 2.43
N LYS A 124 10.84 0.03 3.63
CA LYS A 124 11.64 1.05 4.33
C LYS A 124 13.05 0.57 4.63
N VAL A 125 13.20 -0.68 5.06
CA VAL A 125 14.52 -1.29 5.32
C VAL A 125 15.31 -1.39 4.01
N GLN A 126 14.70 -1.87 2.93
CA GLN A 126 15.37 -1.94 1.62
C GLN A 126 15.81 -0.56 1.13
N ASP A 127 14.97 0.47 1.22
CA ASP A 127 15.32 1.83 0.79
C ASP A 127 16.51 2.38 1.61
N ALA A 128 16.55 2.12 2.91
CA ALA A 128 17.67 2.51 3.77
C ALA A 128 18.96 1.75 3.43
N GLN A 129 18.85 0.46 3.11
CA GLN A 129 20.00 -0.36 2.69
C GLN A 129 20.56 0.09 1.34
N HIS A 130 19.70 0.38 0.35
CA HIS A 130 20.15 0.89 -0.96
C HIS A 130 20.93 2.19 -0.81
N ARG A 131 20.42 3.15 -0.01
CA ARG A 131 21.12 4.43 0.26
C ARG A 131 22.48 4.21 0.91
N THR A 132 22.54 3.33 1.91
CA THR A 132 23.79 3.03 2.63
C THR A 132 24.81 2.35 1.73
N LYS A 133 24.37 1.41 0.88
CA LYS A 133 25.25 0.71 -0.07
C LYS A 133 25.92 1.68 -1.05
N LEU A 134 25.15 2.59 -1.65
CA LEU A 134 25.68 3.59 -2.58
C LEU A 134 26.69 4.53 -1.91
N ALA A 135 26.41 4.97 -0.68
CA ALA A 135 27.34 5.80 0.08
C ALA A 135 28.67 5.08 0.35
N ASN A 136 28.61 3.79 0.72
CA ASN A 136 29.81 2.98 0.93
C ASN A 136 30.61 2.78 -0.37
N GLU A 137 29.95 2.54 -1.50
CA GLU A 137 30.61 2.41 -2.81
C GLU A 137 31.34 3.70 -3.22
N LEU A 138 30.70 4.86 -3.04
CA LEU A 138 31.33 6.17 -3.28
C LEU A 138 32.53 6.41 -2.36
N MET A 139 32.40 6.08 -1.07
CA MET A 139 33.50 6.22 -0.10
C MET A 139 34.70 5.33 -0.46
N MET A 140 34.46 4.09 -0.90
CA MET A 140 35.51 3.19 -1.38
C MET A 140 36.21 3.74 -2.62
N TYR A 141 35.47 4.36 -3.55
CA TYR A 141 36.04 4.96 -4.75
C TYR A 141 37.00 6.11 -4.40
N HIS A 142 36.56 7.04 -3.54
CA HIS A 142 37.42 8.14 -3.09
C HIS A 142 38.65 7.67 -2.30
N MET A 143 38.49 6.64 -1.44
CA MET A 143 39.60 6.06 -0.69
C MET A 143 40.66 5.43 -1.61
N LYS A 144 40.22 4.68 -2.64
CA LYS A 144 41.12 4.09 -3.64
C LYS A 144 41.87 5.17 -4.42
N ASN A 145 41.17 6.17 -4.94
CA ASN A 145 41.80 7.26 -5.70
C ASN A 145 42.85 8.01 -4.88
N SER A 146 42.54 8.34 -3.62
CA SER A 146 43.52 8.97 -2.73
C SER A 146 44.73 8.07 -2.50
N TYR A 147 44.52 6.77 -2.31
CA TYR A 147 45.61 5.81 -2.13
C TYR A 147 46.51 5.73 -3.38
N TYR A 148 45.93 5.58 -4.57
CA TYR A 148 46.70 5.54 -5.82
C TYR A 148 47.53 6.81 -6.03
N LEU A 149 46.93 7.99 -5.80
CA LEU A 149 47.63 9.27 -5.94
C LEU A 149 48.81 9.37 -4.97
N THR A 150 48.65 8.92 -3.72
CA THR A 150 49.75 8.92 -2.75
C THR A 150 50.89 7.99 -3.16
N VAL A 151 50.60 6.82 -3.70
CA VAL A 151 51.62 5.85 -4.16
C VAL A 151 52.38 6.39 -5.38
N GLU A 152 51.68 7.00 -6.33
CA GLU A 152 52.27 7.57 -7.55
C GLU A 152 53.21 8.75 -7.23
N LEU A 153 52.84 9.59 -6.26
CA LEU A 153 53.69 10.67 -5.74
C LEU A 153 54.95 10.14 -5.05
N ILE A 154 54.84 9.06 -4.27
CA ILE A 154 56.00 8.44 -3.60
C ILE A 154 56.97 7.82 -4.62
N GLN A 155 56.46 7.12 -5.63
CA GLN A 155 57.29 6.51 -6.68
C GLN A 155 58.00 7.54 -7.56
N SER A 156 57.33 8.65 -7.89
CA SER A 156 57.93 9.74 -8.65
C SER A 156 59.00 10.47 -7.84
N ALA A 157 58.76 10.78 -6.56
CA ALA A 157 59.75 11.38 -5.67
C ALA A 157 60.97 10.47 -5.42
N GLY A 158 60.79 9.15 -5.37
CA GLY A 158 61.88 8.17 -5.25
C GLY A 158 62.83 8.13 -6.44
N LYS A 159 62.34 8.41 -7.66
CA LYS A 159 63.17 8.48 -8.88
C LYS A 159 64.09 9.70 -8.93
N TYR A 160 63.72 10.81 -8.27
CA TYR A 160 64.52 12.04 -8.26
C TYR A 160 65.69 12.03 -7.24
N LYS A 161 65.81 10.99 -6.40
CA LYS A 161 66.92 10.86 -5.42
C LYS A 161 68.08 9.96 -5.86
N LEU A 162 68.04 9.44 -7.08
CA LEU A 162 69.04 8.48 -7.63
C LEU A 162 69.82 9.03 -8.85
N GLY A 163 69.76 10.35 -9.10
CA GLY A 163 70.52 11.04 -10.16
C GLY A 163 71.56 11.98 -9.59
#